data_AF-A0A8T2UJA4-F1
#
_entry.id   AF-A0A8T2UJA4-F1
#
_cell.length_a   1.000
_cell.length_b   1.000
_cell.length_c   1.000
_cell.angle_alpha   90.00
_cell.angle_beta   90.00
_cell.angle_gamma   90.00
#
_symmetry.space_group_name_H-M   'P 1'
#
loop_
_entity.id
_entity.type
_entity.pdbx_description
1 polymer ?
#
loop_
_entity_poly.entity_id
_entity_poly.type
_entity_poly.pdbx_seq_one_letter_code
_entity_poly.pdbx_strand_id
1 'polypeptide(L)'
;MFNIFNAISIMVTAFANPIIVEIQATIVPPATKKVIKGLLLCYTVSLVAFFSVSISGYWAFGNAVKGVVFDNMRPLVPSWLYILSNALICLQLIVMTVVYLQPLFAKYEGLVIDAKKGQFSARNAFVRILGRSLFVSVAILIAAMLPFFSDFSALMGAFAFIPLCIVLPSVFYLSVFRKASRLSCTYLVNIIIVVLFSIAMVIGVIAALHQIVLDVNTYRIFPSSQ
;
A
#
# COMPACT_ATOMS: atom_id res chain seq x y z
N MET A 1 13.95 4.50 -18.52
CA MET A 1 13.72 3.07 -18.20
C MET A 1 13.26 2.85 -16.76
N PHE A 2 13.90 3.46 -15.74
CA PHE A 2 13.51 3.29 -14.33
C PHE A 2 12.04 3.63 -14.00
N ASN A 3 11.45 4.60 -14.71
CA ASN A 3 10.05 4.99 -14.52
C ASN A 3 9.05 3.84 -14.80
N ILE A 4 9.39 2.89 -15.67
CA ILE A 4 8.52 1.73 -15.97
C ILE A 4 8.46 0.80 -14.76
N PHE A 5 9.61 0.50 -14.14
CA PHE A 5 9.67 -0.35 -12.94
C PHE A 5 9.04 0.34 -11.72
N ASN A 6 9.21 1.66 -11.62
CA ASN A 6 8.54 2.48 -10.61
C ASN A 6 7.01 2.39 -10.80
N ALA A 7 6.50 2.58 -12.02
CA ALA A 7 5.07 2.45 -12.33
C ALA A 7 4.49 1.06 -12.03
N ILE A 8 5.21 -0.02 -12.35
CA ILE A 8 4.81 -1.39 -11.98
C ILE A 8 4.69 -1.52 -10.45
N SER A 9 5.64 -0.93 -9.71
CA SER A 9 5.64 -0.99 -8.25
C SER A 9 4.48 -0.18 -7.65
N ILE A 10 4.19 1.01 -8.18
CA ILE A 10 3.02 1.81 -7.80
C ILE A 10 1.72 1.04 -8.06
N MET A 11 1.63 0.35 -9.21
CA MET A 11 0.48 -0.49 -9.53
C MET A 11 0.32 -1.62 -8.51
N VAL A 12 1.41 -2.30 -8.12
CA VAL A 12 1.36 -3.33 -7.08
C VAL A 12 0.87 -2.74 -5.76
N THR A 13 1.33 -1.55 -5.37
CA THR A 13 0.83 -0.83 -4.18
C THR A 13 -0.67 -0.57 -4.25
N ALA A 14 -1.17 -0.13 -5.40
CA ALA A 14 -2.59 0.20 -5.57
C ALA A 14 -3.52 -1.03 -5.44
N PHE A 15 -3.05 -2.22 -5.83
CA PHE A 15 -3.84 -3.46 -5.79
C PHE A 15 -3.58 -4.32 -4.55
N ALA A 16 -2.51 -4.06 -3.80
CA ALA A 16 -2.17 -4.80 -2.60
C ALA A 16 -3.12 -4.47 -1.45
N ASN A 17 -3.77 -5.51 -0.90
CA ASN A 17 -4.73 -5.37 0.18
C ASN A 17 -4.47 -6.45 1.27
N PRO A 18 -3.54 -6.20 2.21
CA PRO A 18 -3.17 -7.19 3.23
C PRO A 18 -4.32 -7.55 4.18
N ILE A 19 -5.34 -6.70 4.30
CA ILE A 19 -6.52 -6.93 5.14
C ILE A 19 -7.37 -8.12 4.65
N ILE A 20 -7.25 -8.51 3.37
CA ILE A 20 -8.06 -9.62 2.80
C ILE A 20 -7.91 -10.90 3.63
N VAL A 21 -6.73 -11.19 4.17
CA VAL A 21 -6.49 -12.40 4.98
C VAL A 21 -7.29 -12.36 6.29
N GLU A 22 -7.38 -11.19 6.93
CA GLU A 22 -8.15 -11.01 8.16
C GLU A 22 -9.66 -11.10 7.90
N ILE A 23 -10.12 -10.52 6.79
CA ILE A 23 -11.51 -10.65 6.33
C ILE A 23 -11.82 -12.13 6.05
N GLN A 24 -10.92 -12.86 5.40
CA GLN A 24 -11.11 -14.28 5.13
C GLN A 24 -11.15 -15.13 6.41
N ALA A 25 -10.35 -14.78 7.42
CA ALA A 25 -10.31 -15.48 8.71
C ALA A 25 -11.59 -15.29 9.54
N THR A 26 -12.32 -14.19 9.33
CA THR A 26 -13.51 -13.83 10.12
C THR A 26 -14.83 -14.25 9.49
N ILE A 27 -14.84 -14.61 8.20
CA ILE A 27 -16.06 -15.02 7.50
C ILE A 27 -16.45 -16.47 7.86
N VAL A 28 -17.74 -16.69 8.14
CA VAL A 28 -18.31 -17.99 8.49
C VAL A 28 -18.18 -19.01 7.34
N PRO A 29 -17.62 -20.22 7.58
CA PRO A 29 -17.58 -21.29 6.57
C PRO A 29 -18.99 -21.79 6.18
N PRO A 30 -19.28 -22.20 4.93
CA PRO A 30 -18.40 -22.29 3.76
C PRO A 30 -18.56 -21.07 2.83
N ALA A 31 -17.68 -20.08 2.93
CA ALA A 31 -17.81 -18.84 2.17
C ALA A 31 -17.01 -18.75 0.88
N THR A 32 -16.27 -19.80 0.49
CA THR A 32 -15.26 -19.75 -0.58
C THR A 32 -15.82 -19.18 -1.90
N LYS A 33 -17.02 -19.62 -2.33
CA LYS A 33 -17.62 -19.13 -3.58
C LYS A 33 -18.10 -17.67 -3.49
N LYS A 34 -18.62 -17.24 -2.35
CA LYS A 34 -19.12 -15.86 -2.16
C LYS A 34 -17.96 -14.87 -2.03
N VAL A 35 -16.91 -15.24 -1.29
CA VAL A 35 -15.68 -14.44 -1.16
C VAL A 35 -14.99 -14.26 -2.50
N ILE A 36 -14.86 -15.33 -3.31
CA ILE A 36 -14.26 -15.23 -4.65
C ILE A 36 -15.07 -14.28 -5.55
N LYS A 37 -16.40 -14.37 -5.56
CA LYS A 37 -17.24 -13.46 -6.34
C LYS A 37 -17.10 -12.00 -5.89
N GLY A 38 -17.09 -11.76 -4.59
CA GLY A 38 -16.88 -10.40 -4.04
C GLY A 38 -15.50 -9.85 -4.41
N LEU A 39 -14.47 -10.68 -4.32
CA LEU A 39 -13.11 -10.30 -4.68
C LEU A 39 -12.98 -9.99 -6.18
N LEU A 40 -13.58 -10.82 -7.04
CA LEU A 40 -13.59 -10.59 -8.48
C LEU A 40 -14.28 -9.26 -8.83
N LEU A 41 -15.45 -8.99 -8.23
CA LEU A 41 -16.18 -7.75 -8.45
C LEU A 41 -15.36 -6.54 -8.00
N CYS A 42 -14.76 -6.62 -6.79
CA CYS A 42 -13.92 -5.56 -6.24
C CYS A 42 -12.75 -5.23 -7.17
N TYR A 43 -11.97 -6.24 -7.57
CA TYR A 43 -10.83 -6.01 -8.47
C TYR A 43 -11.25 -5.52 -9.85
N THR A 44 -12.38 -5.98 -10.39
CA THR A 44 -12.89 -5.50 -11.68
C THR A 44 -13.24 -4.01 -11.62
N VAL A 45 -13.95 -3.59 -10.56
CA VAL A 45 -14.31 -2.17 -10.37
C VAL A 45 -13.06 -1.31 -10.17
N SER A 46 -12.11 -1.75 -9.34
CA SER A 46 -10.84 -1.05 -9.14
C SER A 46 -10.03 -0.91 -10.43
N LEU A 47 -9.99 -1.96 -11.26
CA LEU A 47 -9.26 -1.95 -12.52
C LEU A 47 -9.88 -0.94 -13.48
N VAL A 48 -11.20 -0.97 -13.67
CA VAL A 48 -11.89 0.00 -14.53
C VAL A 48 -11.66 1.44 -14.05
N ALA A 49 -11.77 1.68 -12.73
CA ALA A 49 -11.59 3.02 -12.17
C ALA A 49 -10.14 3.54 -12.35
N PHE A 50 -9.13 2.75 -11.97
CA PHE A 50 -7.74 3.17 -12.05
C PHE A 50 -7.26 3.34 -13.49
N PHE A 51 -7.62 2.43 -14.40
CA PHE A 51 -7.24 2.56 -15.80
C PHE A 51 -7.97 3.72 -16.48
N SER A 52 -9.25 3.96 -16.16
CA SER A 52 -9.99 5.11 -16.71
C SER A 52 -9.32 6.44 -16.33
N VAL A 53 -8.97 6.62 -15.06
CA VAL A 53 -8.27 7.84 -14.59
C VAL A 53 -6.87 7.94 -15.18
N SER A 54 -6.12 6.83 -15.27
CA SER A 54 -4.75 6.83 -15.80
C SER A 54 -4.71 7.14 -17.31
N ILE A 55 -5.59 6.54 -18.10
CA ILE A 55 -5.66 6.74 -19.55
C ILE A 55 -6.11 8.17 -19.86
N SER A 56 -7.16 8.65 -19.21
CA SER A 56 -7.65 10.02 -19.40
C SER A 56 -6.64 11.08 -18.94
N GLY A 57 -5.95 10.84 -17.82
CA GLY A 57 -4.88 11.71 -17.33
C GLY A 57 -3.69 11.80 -18.29
N TYR A 58 -3.24 10.66 -18.83
CA TYR A 58 -2.17 10.65 -19.83
C TYR A 58 -2.62 11.28 -21.15
N TRP A 59 -3.88 11.09 -21.57
CA TRP A 59 -4.41 11.74 -22.78
C TRP A 59 -4.47 13.27 -22.64
N ALA A 60 -4.80 13.79 -21.44
CA ALA A 60 -4.90 15.22 -21.19
C ALA A 60 -3.55 15.93 -21.00
N PHE A 61 -2.60 15.31 -20.29
CA PHE A 61 -1.34 15.96 -19.89
C PHE A 61 -0.09 15.40 -20.58
N GLY A 62 -0.21 14.27 -21.29
CA GLY A 62 0.90 13.63 -21.99
C GLY A 62 2.09 13.32 -21.08
N ASN A 63 3.29 13.58 -21.58
CA ASN A 63 4.55 13.36 -20.87
C ASN A 63 4.76 14.31 -19.66
N ALA A 64 3.94 15.35 -19.50
CA ALA A 64 4.04 16.29 -18.39
C ALA A 64 3.23 15.87 -17.14
N VAL A 65 2.62 14.68 -17.17
CA VAL A 65 1.79 14.19 -16.06
C VAL A 65 2.61 14.00 -14.77
N LYS A 66 2.18 14.67 -13.70
CA LYS A 66 2.73 14.50 -12.35
C LYS A 66 2.11 13.29 -11.65
N GLY A 67 2.82 12.73 -10.66
CA GLY A 67 2.38 11.55 -9.90
C GLY A 67 1.10 11.75 -9.08
N VAL A 68 0.73 13.00 -8.74
CA VAL A 68 -0.55 13.32 -8.10
C VAL A 68 -1.44 14.04 -9.12
N VAL A 69 -2.63 13.48 -9.37
CA VAL A 69 -3.57 13.99 -10.39
C VAL A 69 -3.94 15.46 -10.14
N PHE A 70 -4.24 15.83 -8.89
CA PHE A 70 -4.66 17.19 -8.54
C PHE A 70 -3.57 18.25 -8.74
N ASP A 71 -2.28 17.88 -8.72
CA ASP A 71 -1.18 18.81 -8.99
C ASP A 71 -1.07 19.18 -10.48
N ASN A 72 -1.63 18.35 -11.37
CA ASN A 72 -1.78 18.68 -12.79
C ASN A 72 -3.02 19.56 -13.02
N MET A 73 -4.09 19.33 -12.25
CA MET A 73 -5.37 20.03 -12.43
C MET A 73 -5.45 21.38 -11.73
N ARG A 74 -4.57 21.68 -10.76
CA ARG A 74 -4.56 22.95 -9.99
C ARG A 74 -4.79 24.23 -10.83
N PRO A 75 -4.16 24.43 -12.00
CA PRO A 75 -4.41 25.64 -12.80
C PRO A 75 -5.75 25.63 -13.56
N LEU A 76 -6.42 24.48 -13.70
CA LEU A 76 -7.65 24.32 -14.48
C LEU A 76 -8.92 24.31 -13.62
N VAL A 77 -8.82 23.93 -12.34
CA VAL A 77 -9.99 23.82 -11.44
C VAL A 77 -10.18 25.03 -10.53
N PRO A 78 -11.43 25.39 -10.19
CA PRO A 78 -11.69 26.44 -9.23
C PRO A 78 -11.20 26.04 -7.83
N SER A 79 -10.74 27.03 -7.04
CA SER A 79 -10.09 26.80 -5.74
C SER A 79 -10.95 26.01 -4.75
N TRP A 80 -12.27 26.18 -4.77
CA TRP A 80 -13.17 25.45 -3.87
C TRP A 80 -13.17 23.94 -4.14
N LEU A 81 -13.10 23.53 -5.42
CA LEU A 81 -13.11 22.12 -5.80
C LEU A 81 -11.79 21.46 -5.40
N TYR A 82 -10.68 22.16 -5.62
CA TYR A 82 -9.35 21.70 -5.18
C TYR A 82 -9.29 21.48 -3.65
N ILE A 83 -9.82 22.42 -2.86
CA ILE A 83 -9.86 22.30 -1.40
C ILE A 83 -10.79 21.15 -0.98
N LEU A 84 -11.97 21.05 -1.58
CA LEU A 84 -12.94 19.99 -1.28
C LEU A 84 -12.37 18.60 -1.58
N SER A 85 -11.75 18.41 -2.74
CA SER A 85 -11.15 17.12 -3.11
C SER A 85 -10.05 16.72 -2.15
N ASN A 86 -9.15 17.64 -1.78
CA ASN A 86 -8.11 17.35 -0.79
C ASN A 86 -8.70 17.04 0.60
N ALA A 87 -9.75 17.75 1.01
CA ALA A 87 -10.43 17.47 2.28
C ALA A 87 -11.06 16.06 2.29
N LEU A 88 -11.67 15.63 1.18
CA LEU A 88 -12.22 14.28 1.04
C LEU A 88 -11.13 13.20 1.03
N ILE A 89 -9.99 13.44 0.37
CA ILE A 89 -8.84 12.54 0.41
C ILE A 89 -8.31 12.42 1.85
N CYS A 90 -8.14 13.53 2.56
CA CYS A 90 -7.73 13.52 3.96
C CYS A 90 -8.71 12.73 4.83
N LEU A 91 -10.02 12.95 4.67
CA LEU A 91 -11.06 12.20 5.40
C LEU A 91 -10.95 10.70 5.13
N GLN A 92 -10.83 10.31 3.86
CA GLN A 92 -10.66 8.91 3.47
C GLN A 92 -9.40 8.30 4.10
N LEU A 93 -8.27 8.99 4.07
CA LEU A 93 -7.00 8.53 4.65
C LEU A 93 -7.10 8.33 6.17
N ILE A 94 -7.82 9.20 6.89
CA ILE A 94 -8.07 9.03 8.33
C ILE A 94 -8.81 7.72 8.59
N VAL A 95 -9.92 7.49 7.88
CA VAL A 95 -10.73 6.27 8.04
C VAL A 95 -9.91 5.03 7.70
N MET A 96 -9.17 5.04 6.59
CA MET A 96 -8.30 3.93 6.21
C MET A 96 -7.23 3.66 7.27
N THR A 97 -6.56 4.70 7.76
CA THR A 97 -5.51 4.56 8.79
C THR A 97 -6.04 3.86 10.04
N VAL A 98 -7.24 4.22 10.50
CA VAL A 98 -7.86 3.58 11.67
C VAL A 98 -8.08 2.08 11.42
N VAL A 99 -8.61 1.70 10.26
CA VAL A 99 -8.90 0.29 9.93
C VAL A 99 -7.61 -0.51 9.74
N TYR A 100 -6.63 0.02 9.02
CA TYR A 100 -5.36 -0.67 8.75
C TYR A 100 -4.50 -0.86 10.01
N LEU A 101 -4.57 0.05 10.99
CA LEU A 101 -3.79 -0.05 12.22
C LEU A 101 -4.42 -0.97 13.29
N GLN A 102 -5.71 -1.30 13.19
CA GLN A 102 -6.38 -2.19 14.14
C GLN A 102 -5.67 -3.54 14.34
N PRO A 103 -5.36 -4.34 13.30
CA PRO A 103 -4.68 -5.62 13.49
C PRO A 103 -3.26 -5.46 14.04
N LEU A 104 -2.57 -4.38 13.68
CA LEU A 104 -1.23 -4.09 14.19
C LEU A 104 -1.27 -3.75 15.69
N PHE A 105 -2.20 -2.89 16.10
CA PHE A 105 -2.39 -2.56 17.51
C PHE A 105 -2.91 -3.75 18.32
N ALA A 106 -3.75 -4.62 17.76
CA ALA A 106 -4.17 -5.84 18.44
C ALA A 106 -2.98 -6.75 18.78
N LYS A 107 -2.04 -6.94 17.84
CA LYS A 107 -0.81 -7.70 18.09
C LYS A 107 0.13 -7.01 19.08
N TYR A 108 0.37 -5.71 18.91
CA TYR A 108 1.20 -4.92 19.82
C TYR A 108 0.68 -4.97 21.26
N GLU A 109 -0.63 -4.79 21.44
CA GLU A 109 -1.26 -4.83 22.75
C GLU A 109 -1.18 -6.21 23.39
N GLY A 110 -1.32 -7.28 22.61
CA GLY A 110 -1.13 -8.66 23.11
C GLY A 110 0.27 -8.93 23.67
N LEU A 111 1.29 -8.16 23.27
CA LEU A 111 2.66 -8.30 23.75
C LEU A 111 2.98 -7.43 24.97
N VAL A 112 2.36 -6.25 25.08
CA VAL A 112 2.72 -5.23 26.07
C VAL A 112 1.72 -5.13 27.23
N ILE A 113 0.44 -5.44 26.98
CA ILE A 113 -0.61 -5.35 27.99
C ILE A 113 -0.54 -6.54 28.94
N ASP A 114 -0.66 -6.25 30.23
CA ASP A 114 -0.73 -7.26 31.28
C ASP A 114 -2.09 -7.96 31.25
N ALA A 115 -2.10 -9.22 30.79
CA ALA A 115 -3.31 -10.04 30.67
C ALA A 115 -3.99 -10.34 32.01
N LYS A 116 -3.29 -10.14 33.14
CA LYS A 116 -3.85 -10.35 34.49
C LYS A 116 -4.69 -9.16 34.98
N LYS A 117 -4.61 -8.01 34.31
CA LYS A 117 -5.35 -6.79 34.68
C LYS A 117 -6.47 -6.54 33.66
N GLY A 118 -7.58 -5.96 34.13
CA GLY A 118 -8.69 -5.58 33.26
C GLY A 118 -8.24 -4.68 32.09
N GLN A 119 -8.92 -4.79 30.95
CA GLN A 119 -8.57 -4.07 29.71
C GLN A 119 -8.53 -2.54 29.89
N PHE A 120 -9.32 -1.99 30.81
CA PHE A 120 -9.39 -0.56 31.15
C PHE A 120 -8.66 -0.19 32.46
N SER A 121 -7.80 -1.06 32.98
CA SER A 121 -6.94 -0.70 34.11
C SER A 121 -6.09 0.52 33.73
N ALA A 122 -5.91 1.48 34.65
CA ALA A 122 -5.21 2.74 34.38
C ALA A 122 -3.85 2.55 33.68
N ARG A 123 -3.07 1.53 34.08
CA ARG A 123 -1.81 1.16 33.42
C ARG A 123 -2.01 0.71 31.97
N ASN A 124 -2.98 -0.18 31.73
CA ASN A 124 -3.24 -0.75 30.40
C ASN A 124 -3.82 0.32 29.45
N ALA A 125 -4.69 1.18 29.95
CA ALA A 125 -5.23 2.32 29.20
C ALA A 125 -4.12 3.33 28.85
N PHE A 126 -3.24 3.66 29.80
CA PHE A 126 -2.12 4.58 29.58
C PHE A 126 -1.15 4.05 28.51
N VAL A 127 -0.72 2.79 28.63
CA VAL A 127 0.18 2.16 27.64
C VAL A 127 -0.45 2.09 26.25
N ARG A 128 -1.75 1.79 26.17
CA ARG A 128 -2.49 1.77 24.90
C ARG A 128 -2.53 3.15 24.25
N ILE A 129 -2.92 4.19 24.99
CA ILE A 129 -3.01 5.56 24.45
C ILE A 129 -1.63 6.02 24.02
N LEU A 130 -0.62 5.87 24.89
CA LEU A 130 0.74 6.29 24.60
C LEU A 130 1.32 5.58 23.37
N GLY A 131 1.22 4.25 23.31
CA GLY A 131 1.75 3.47 22.19
C GLY A 131 1.08 3.79 20.86
N ARG A 132 -0.26 3.93 20.85
CA ARG A 132 -1.01 4.28 19.63
C ARG A 132 -0.73 5.69 19.17
N SER A 133 -0.76 6.67 20.07
CA SER A 133 -0.46 8.08 19.75
C SER A 133 0.98 8.24 19.27
N LEU A 134 1.96 7.63 19.95
CA LEU A 134 3.36 7.71 19.56
C LEU A 134 3.59 7.12 18.17
N PHE A 135 2.99 5.96 17.87
CA PHE A 135 3.10 5.35 16.54
C PHE A 135 2.55 6.27 15.45
N VAL A 136 1.33 6.81 15.63
CA VAL A 136 0.70 7.69 14.65
C VAL A 136 1.48 9.00 14.52
N SER A 137 1.96 9.59 15.61
CA SER A 137 2.78 10.81 15.59
C SER A 137 4.09 10.60 14.83
N VAL A 138 4.79 9.49 15.04
CA VAL A 138 6.02 9.18 14.29
C VAL A 138 5.72 8.99 12.80
N ALA A 139 4.63 8.29 12.45
CA ALA A 139 4.23 8.12 11.06
C ALA A 139 3.92 9.46 10.37
N ILE A 140 3.22 10.37 11.06
CA ILE A 140 2.94 11.73 10.56
C ILE A 140 4.23 12.53 10.39
N LEU A 141 5.18 12.43 11.32
CA LEU A 141 6.48 13.09 11.21
C LEU A 141 7.25 12.60 9.99
N ILE A 142 7.32 11.29 9.77
CA ILE A 142 7.98 10.70 8.59
C ILE A 142 7.29 11.18 7.30
N ALA A 143 5.95 11.17 7.27
CA ALA A 143 5.19 11.64 6.11
C ALA A 143 5.42 13.13 5.82
N ALA A 144 5.57 13.96 6.86
CA ALA A 144 5.87 15.38 6.71
C ALA A 144 7.30 15.64 6.18
N MET A 145 8.26 14.73 6.45
CA MET A 145 9.64 14.85 5.99
C MET A 145 9.85 14.37 4.54
N LEU A 146 8.96 13.53 4.01
CA LEU A 146 9.07 12.91 2.67
C LEU A 146 7.84 13.20 1.81
N PRO A 147 7.74 14.39 1.18
CA PRO A 147 6.56 14.79 0.41
C PRO A 147 6.49 14.15 -1.00
N PHE A 148 7.20 13.04 -1.25
CA PHE A 148 7.23 12.33 -2.54
C PHE A 148 6.32 11.11 -2.49
N PHE A 149 5.01 11.34 -2.52
CA PHE A 149 4.03 10.26 -2.38
C PHE A 149 4.20 9.16 -3.44
N SER A 150 4.46 9.54 -4.70
CA SER A 150 4.60 8.60 -5.81
C SER A 150 5.80 7.66 -5.59
N ASP A 151 6.96 8.21 -5.24
CA ASP A 151 8.20 7.44 -5.10
C ASP A 151 8.21 6.62 -3.81
N PHE A 152 7.61 7.14 -2.74
CA PHE A 152 7.37 6.36 -1.53
C PHE A 152 6.40 5.19 -1.77
N SER A 153 5.31 5.44 -2.52
CA SER A 153 4.35 4.39 -2.92
C SER A 153 5.02 3.31 -3.77
N ALA A 154 5.91 3.71 -4.68
CA ALA A 154 6.71 2.79 -5.48
C ALA A 154 7.64 1.92 -4.61
N LEU A 155 8.32 2.55 -3.65
CA LEU A 155 9.21 1.84 -2.72
C LEU A 155 8.43 0.81 -1.90
N MET A 156 7.27 1.19 -1.35
CA MET A 156 6.41 0.27 -0.60
C MET A 156 5.89 -0.89 -1.49
N GLY A 157 5.57 -0.59 -2.74
CA GLY A 157 5.17 -1.59 -3.74
C GLY A 157 6.26 -2.62 -3.95
N ALA A 158 7.46 -2.15 -4.28
CA ALA A 158 8.60 -3.00 -4.55
C ALA A 158 9.03 -3.78 -3.30
N PHE A 159 9.29 -3.08 -2.19
CA PHE A 159 9.89 -3.67 -0.99
C PHE A 159 8.92 -4.47 -0.13
N ALA A 160 7.68 -3.98 0.07
CA ALA A 160 6.74 -4.62 0.99
C ALA A 160 5.74 -5.51 0.24
N PHE A 161 5.06 -4.97 -0.77
CA PHE A 161 3.90 -5.65 -1.34
C PHE A 161 4.25 -6.74 -2.36
N ILE A 162 5.27 -6.56 -3.20
CA ILE A 162 5.72 -7.65 -4.09
C ILE A 162 6.08 -8.92 -3.28
N PRO A 163 6.95 -8.86 -2.25
CA PRO A 163 7.29 -10.08 -1.52
C PRO A 163 6.11 -10.60 -0.70
N LEU A 164 5.34 -9.75 -0.02
CA LEU A 164 4.26 -10.20 0.87
C LEU A 164 3.02 -10.72 0.13
N CYS A 165 2.64 -10.08 -0.98
CA CYS A 165 1.39 -10.39 -1.68
C CYS A 165 1.58 -11.32 -2.88
N ILE A 166 2.79 -11.38 -3.47
CA ILE A 166 3.04 -12.16 -4.69
C ILE A 166 4.01 -13.31 -4.41
N VAL A 167 5.21 -13.01 -3.92
CA VAL A 167 6.27 -14.03 -3.75
C VAL A 167 5.92 -15.03 -2.64
N LEU A 168 5.56 -14.53 -1.46
CA LEU A 168 5.36 -15.34 -0.26
C LEU A 168 4.19 -16.33 -0.39
N PRO A 169 3.01 -15.97 -0.92
CA PRO A 169 1.94 -16.93 -1.20
C PRO A 169 2.35 -18.02 -2.20
N SER A 170 3.10 -17.67 -3.25
CA SER A 170 3.62 -18.65 -4.21
C SER A 170 4.66 -19.58 -3.60
N VAL A 171 5.55 -19.08 -2.73
CA VAL A 171 6.50 -19.91 -1.97
C VAL A 171 5.77 -20.85 -1.01
N PHE A 172 4.75 -20.38 -0.31
CA PHE A 172 3.93 -21.22 0.57
C PHE A 172 3.20 -22.31 -0.21
N TYR A 173 2.62 -21.98 -1.36
CA TYR A 173 2.01 -22.97 -2.24
C TYR A 173 3.01 -24.05 -2.67
N LEU A 174 4.20 -23.65 -3.12
CA LEU A 174 5.27 -24.58 -3.52
C LEU A 174 5.78 -25.43 -2.36
N SER A 175 5.82 -24.88 -1.14
CA SER A 175 6.31 -25.58 0.06
C SER A 175 5.32 -26.65 0.53
N VAL A 176 4.02 -26.33 0.53
CA VAL A 176 2.96 -27.24 0.97
C VAL A 176 2.68 -28.34 -0.06
N PHE A 177 2.57 -27.98 -1.35
CA PHE A 177 2.14 -28.91 -2.40
C PHE A 177 3.29 -29.55 -3.20
N ARG A 178 4.52 -29.47 -2.68
CA ARG A 178 5.77 -29.90 -3.35
C ARG A 178 5.78 -31.35 -3.83
N LYS A 179 5.12 -32.26 -3.11
CA LYS A 179 5.14 -33.71 -3.42
C LYS A 179 4.09 -34.12 -4.47
N ALA A 180 2.97 -33.43 -4.55
CA ALA A 180 1.85 -33.82 -5.41
C ALA A 180 1.91 -33.19 -6.83
N SER A 181 2.65 -32.09 -7.01
CA SER A 181 2.43 -31.17 -8.13
C SER A 181 3.67 -30.92 -9.01
N ARG A 182 4.77 -31.70 -8.92
CA ARG A 182 6.03 -31.38 -9.64
C ARG A 182 5.91 -31.32 -11.17
N LEU A 183 4.93 -31.99 -11.75
CA LEU A 183 4.62 -31.99 -13.20
C LEU A 183 3.43 -31.11 -13.57
N SER A 184 2.81 -30.42 -12.61
CA SER A 184 1.65 -29.58 -12.89
C SER A 184 2.08 -28.23 -13.48
N CYS A 185 1.31 -27.74 -14.45
CA CYS A 185 1.44 -26.38 -14.98
C CYS A 185 1.39 -25.33 -13.85
N THR A 186 0.59 -25.57 -12.80
CA THR A 186 0.49 -24.67 -11.63
C THR A 186 1.80 -24.57 -10.85
N TYR A 187 2.59 -25.65 -10.78
CA TYR A 187 3.89 -25.63 -10.10
C TYR A 187 4.91 -24.80 -10.89
N LEU A 188 4.97 -24.97 -12.21
CA LEU A 188 5.84 -24.17 -13.08
C LEU A 188 5.49 -22.67 -13.01
N VAL A 189 4.19 -22.34 -13.08
CA VAL A 189 3.71 -20.95 -12.98
C VAL A 189 4.13 -20.31 -11.65
N ASN A 190 3.97 -21.00 -10.52
CA ASN A 190 4.37 -20.45 -9.23
C ASN A 190 5.89 -20.25 -9.11
N ILE A 191 6.71 -21.13 -9.71
CA ILE A 191 8.16 -20.93 -9.76
C ILE A 191 8.51 -19.69 -10.59
N ILE A 192 7.89 -19.53 -11.76
CA ILE A 192 8.10 -18.36 -12.62
C ILE A 192 7.72 -17.09 -11.88
N ILE A 193 6.58 -17.08 -11.18
CA ILE A 193 6.13 -15.93 -10.37
C ILE A 193 7.18 -15.60 -9.31
N VAL A 194 7.65 -16.58 -8.53
CA VAL A 194 8.65 -16.34 -7.48
C VAL A 194 9.92 -15.73 -8.06
N VAL A 195 10.47 -16.30 -9.14
CA VAL A 195 11.72 -15.81 -9.74
C VAL A 195 11.53 -14.42 -10.34
N LEU A 196 10.51 -14.25 -11.18
CA LEU A 196 10.26 -13.00 -11.90
C LEU A 196 9.98 -11.84 -10.94
N PHE A 197 9.10 -12.03 -9.96
CA PHE A 197 8.74 -10.98 -9.02
C PHE A 197 9.83 -10.71 -7.98
N SER A 198 10.68 -11.69 -7.65
CA SER A 198 11.87 -11.43 -6.82
C SER A 198 12.89 -10.56 -7.56
N ILE A 199 13.08 -10.77 -8.87
CA ILE A 199 13.92 -9.89 -9.69
C ILE A 199 13.28 -8.49 -9.79
N ALA A 200 11.97 -8.42 -10.04
CA ALA A 200 11.24 -7.16 -10.11
C ALA A 200 11.28 -6.38 -8.79
N MET A 201 11.24 -7.06 -7.64
CA MET A 201 11.41 -6.46 -6.31
C MET A 201 12.75 -5.74 -6.21
N VAL A 202 13.87 -6.41 -6.55
CA VAL A 202 15.21 -5.82 -6.45
C VAL A 202 15.33 -4.60 -7.37
N ILE A 203 14.89 -4.74 -8.63
CA ILE A 203 14.93 -3.63 -9.60
C ILE A 203 14.03 -2.47 -9.16
N GLY A 204 12.83 -2.77 -8.67
CA GLY A 204 11.87 -1.77 -8.20
C GLY A 204 12.37 -0.98 -7.00
N VAL A 205 13.02 -1.64 -6.04
CA VAL A 205 13.63 -0.97 -4.88
C VAL A 205 14.77 -0.04 -5.33
N ILE A 206 15.65 -0.50 -6.21
CA ILE A 206 16.73 0.33 -6.76
C ILE A 206 16.16 1.54 -7.51
N ALA A 207 15.13 1.32 -8.34
CA ALA A 207 14.48 2.38 -9.11
C ALA A 207 13.80 3.43 -8.20
N ALA A 208 13.09 2.99 -7.16
CA ALA A 208 12.40 3.88 -6.22
C ALA A 208 13.40 4.66 -5.36
N LEU A 209 14.45 4.02 -4.85
CA LEU A 209 15.50 4.69 -4.10
C LEU A 209 16.24 5.73 -4.96
N HIS A 210 16.53 5.39 -6.22
CA HIS A 210 17.14 6.34 -7.14
C HIS A 210 16.28 7.58 -7.35
N GLN A 211 14.96 7.43 -7.52
CA GLN A 211 14.06 8.58 -7.63
C GLN A 211 13.99 9.40 -6.32
N ILE A 212 13.84 8.74 -5.16
CA ILE A 212 13.84 9.43 -3.87
C ILE A 212 15.13 10.26 -3.67
N VAL A 213 16.30 9.73 -4.03
CA VAL A 213 17.57 10.45 -3.91
C VAL A 213 17.60 11.68 -4.83
N LEU A 214 17.12 11.57 -6.07
CA LEU A 214 17.03 12.70 -6.99
C LEU A 214 16.09 13.79 -6.46
N ASP A 215 14.94 13.38 -5.93
CA ASP A 215 13.94 14.29 -5.41
C ASP A 215 14.40 14.99 -4.11
N VAL A 216 15.06 14.25 -3.21
CA VAL A 216 15.65 14.81 -1.97
C VAL A 216 16.74 15.83 -2.30
N ASN A 217 17.59 15.59 -3.30
CA ASN A 217 18.61 16.56 -3.72
C ASN A 217 18.01 17.88 -4.24
N THR A 218 16.78 17.82 -4.76
CA THR A 218 16.08 18.99 -5.30
C THR A 218 15.22 19.68 -4.23
N TYR A 219 14.85 18.96 -3.18
CA TYR A 219 13.95 19.44 -2.14
C TYR A 219 14.68 20.16 -1.01
N ARG A 220 14.18 21.35 -0.68
CA ARG A 220 14.59 22.10 0.51
C ARG A 220 13.49 22.00 1.57
N ILE A 221 13.83 21.47 2.73
CA ILE A 221 12.92 21.28 3.88
C ILE A 221 12.32 22.62 4.35
N PHE A 222 13.06 23.72 4.15
CA PHE A 222 12.58 25.07 4.40
C PHE A 222 12.78 25.91 3.13
N PRO A 223 11.73 26.59 2.61
CA PRO A 223 11.94 27.60 1.58
C PRO A 223 12.80 28.71 2.18
N SER A 224 13.94 28.98 1.57
CA SER A 224 14.69 30.21 1.87
C SER A 224 13.78 31.38 1.48
N SER A 225 13.38 32.19 2.46
CA SER A 225 12.60 33.39 2.26
C SER A 225 13.28 34.31 1.25
N GLN A 226 12.77 34.31 0.01
CA GLN A 226 12.99 35.32 -1.01
C GLN A 226 11.70 35.51 -1.79
#